data_AF-A0A2Z2P588-F1
#
_entry.id   AF-A0A2Z2P588-F1
#
_cell.length_a   1.000
_cell.length_b   1.000
_cell.length_c   1.000
_cell.angle_alpha   90.00
_cell.angle_beta   90.00
_cell.angle_gamma   90.00
#
_symmetry.space_group_name_H-M   'P 1'
#
loop_
_entity.id
_entity.type
_entity.pdbx_description
1 polymer ?
#
loop_
_entity_poly.entity_id
_entity_poly.type
_entity_poly.pdbx_seq_one_letter_code
_entity_poly.pdbx_strand_id
1 'polypeptide(L)' 'MSVASRINGLVLIEPAMPEPNVLVTTRTAAPDRERGRFFPDIAEARAFATELAEQRGLMLVDLIAAAEGAEQ' A
#
# COMPACT_ATOMS: atom_id res chain seq x y z
N MET A 1 13.23 14.42 23.26
CA MET A 1 11.80 14.18 23.00
C MET A 1 11.70 13.43 21.69
N SER A 2 11.26 12.16 21.71
CA SER A 2 10.99 11.42 20.48
C SER A 2 9.76 12.06 19.84
N VAL A 3 9.95 12.82 18.77
CA VAL A 3 8.83 13.28 17.94
C VAL A 3 8.23 12.01 17.38
N ALA A 4 7.05 11.61 17.87
CA ALA A 4 6.28 10.55 17.24
C ALA A 4 6.20 10.91 15.76
N SER A 5 6.91 10.14 14.93
CA SER A 5 6.98 10.38 13.49
C SER A 5 5.55 10.34 13.00
N ARG A 6 4.97 11.50 12.70
CA ARG A 6 3.58 11.57 12.26
C ARG A 6 3.53 10.83 10.94
N ILE A 7 2.81 9.70 10.93
CA ILE A 7 2.54 8.98 9.70
C ILE A 7 1.73 9.95 8.82
N ASN A 8 2.38 10.52 7.80
CA ASN A 8 1.77 11.50 6.90
C ASN A 8 0.76 10.85 5.93
N GLY A 9 0.75 9.51 5.90
CA GLY A 9 -0.18 8.69 5.18
C GLY A 9 0.34 7.27 5.04
N LEU A 10 -0.40 6.46 4.29
CA LEU A 10 -0.10 5.08 4.01
C LEU A 10 -0.24 4.77 2.52
N VAL A 11 0.57 3.83 2.06
CA VAL A 11 0.41 3.11 0.80
C VAL A 11 -0.13 1.73 1.15
N LEU A 12 -1.23 1.34 0.54
CA LEU A 12 -1.94 0.10 0.81
C LEU A 12 -1.85 -0.80 -0.43
N ILE A 13 -1.50 -2.07 -0.23
CA ILE A 13 -1.62 -3.13 -1.23
C ILE A 13 -2.78 -4.03 -0.80
N GLU A 14 -3.80 -4.17 -1.64
CA GLU A 14 -4.99 -4.98 -1.35
C GLU A 14 -5.41 -5.83 -2.57
N PRO A 15 -5.99 -7.02 -2.36
CA PRO A 15 -6.52 -7.82 -3.46
C PRO A 15 -7.72 -7.11 -4.12
N ALA A 16 -7.84 -7.25 -5.44
CA ALA A 16 -8.89 -6.62 -6.22
C ALA A 16 -9.62 -7.60 -7.14
N MET A 17 -10.93 -7.39 -7.26
CA MET A 17 -11.78 -8.20 -8.13
C MET A 17 -11.89 -7.62 -9.55
N PRO A 18 -11.92 -8.48 -10.59
CA PRO A 18 -11.67 -9.92 -10.52
C PRO A 18 -10.18 -10.23 -10.26
N GLU A 19 -9.92 -11.35 -9.59
CA GLU A 19 -8.56 -11.91 -9.48
C GLU A 19 -7.96 -12.15 -10.89
N PRO A 20 -6.61 -12.11 -11.05
CA PRO A 20 -5.57 -11.97 -10.02
C PRO A 20 -5.11 -10.51 -9.82
N ASN A 21 -6.02 -9.53 -9.89
CA ASN A 21 -5.62 -8.13 -9.76
C ASN A 21 -5.29 -7.74 -8.31
N VAL A 22 -4.35 -6.81 -8.19
CA VAL A 22 -3.93 -6.14 -6.96
C VAL A 22 -4.17 -4.65 -7.11
N LEU A 23 -4.68 -4.01 -6.08
CA LEU A 23 -4.88 -2.58 -6.02
C LEU A 23 -3.85 -1.95 -5.07
N VAL A 24 -3.14 -0.94 -5.56
CA VAL A 24 -2.30 -0.07 -4.75
C VAL A 24 -3.01 1.27 -4.57
N THR A 25 -3.31 1.66 -3.34
CA THR A 25 -3.90 2.98 -3.01
C THR A 25 -3.02 3.77 -2.06
N THR A 26 -3.10 5.10 -2.15
CA THR A 26 -2.44 6.00 -1.19
C THR A 26 -3.51 6.73 -0.38
N ARG A 27 -3.38 6.73 0.95
CA ARG A 27 -4.24 7.49 1.86
C ARG A 27 -3.38 8.44 2.67
N THR A 28 -3.47 9.74 2.40
CA THR A 28 -2.81 10.78 3.19
C THR A 28 -3.83 11.47 4.11
N ALA A 29 -3.36 12.38 4.98
CA ALA A 29 -4.24 13.19 5.81
C ALA A 29 -5.08 14.22 5.03
N ALA A 30 -4.79 14.41 3.73
CA ALA A 30 -5.59 15.27 2.86
C ALA A 30 -6.92 14.58 2.49
N PRO A 31 -8.00 15.33 2.22
CA PRO A 31 -9.28 14.78 1.80
C PRO A 31 -9.20 14.04 0.45
N ASP A 32 -8.14 14.27 -0.32
CA ASP A 32 -7.93 13.66 -1.62
C ASP A 32 -7.33 12.26 -1.48
N ARG A 33 -8.18 11.25 -1.63
CA ARG A 33 -7.72 9.90 -1.95
C ARG A 33 -7.17 9.91 -3.36
N GLU A 34 -5.89 9.59 -3.53
CA GLU A 34 -5.36 9.35 -4.87
C GLU A 34 -6.06 8.15 -5.48
N ARG A 35 -6.34 8.22 -6.79
CA ARG A 35 -6.89 7.08 -7.53
C ARG A 35 -5.92 5.92 -7.43
N GLY A 36 -6.42 4.77 -6.96
CA GLY A 36 -5.61 3.57 -6.88
C GLY A 36 -5.17 3.06 -8.25
N ARG A 37 -4.08 2.31 -8.27
CA ARG A 37 -3.51 1.68 -9.46
C ARG A 37 -3.64 0.17 -9.37
N PHE A 38 -4.18 -0.44 -10.42
CA PHE A 38 -4.31 -1.89 -10.53
C PHE A 38 -3.05 -2.49 -11.15
N PHE A 39 -2.68 -3.68 -10.68
CA PHE A 39 -1.59 -4.50 -11.16
C PHE A 39 -2.07 -5.95 -11.31
N PRO A 40 -1.77 -6.62 -12.43
CA PRO A 40 -2.08 -8.04 -12.59
C PRO A 40 -1.09 -8.98 -11.89
N ASP A 41 0.05 -8.43 -11.41
CA ASP A 41 1.12 -9.16 -10.75
C ASP A 41 1.41 -8.55 -9.36
N ILE A 42 1.56 -9.42 -8.36
CA ILE A 42 1.82 -9.04 -6.97
C ILE A 42 3.24 -8.49 -6.82
N ALA A 43 4.23 -9.02 -7.54
CA ALA A 43 5.61 -8.55 -7.42
C ALA A 43 5.76 -7.12 -7.98
N GLU A 44 5.15 -6.83 -9.13
CA GLU A 44 5.06 -5.47 -9.68
C GLU A 44 4.33 -4.51 -8.73
N ALA A 45 3.22 -4.94 -8.12
CA ALA A 45 2.47 -4.13 -7.16
C ALA A 45 3.33 -3.78 -5.94
N ARG A 46 4.05 -4.77 -5.37
CA ARG A 46 4.96 -4.58 -4.24
C ARG A 46 6.12 -3.65 -4.58
N ALA A 47 6.74 -3.80 -5.75
CA ALA A 47 7.83 -2.94 -6.19
C ALA A 47 7.37 -1.48 -6.32
N PHE A 48 6.24 -1.25 -6.99
CA PHE A 48 5.66 0.09 -7.13
C PHE A 48 5.28 0.71 -5.78
N ALA A 49 4.62 -0.05 -4.91
CA ALA A 49 4.18 0.45 -3.61
C ALA A 49 5.36 0.78 -2.68
N THR A 50 6.44 -0.01 -2.75
CA THR A 50 7.69 0.25 -1.99
C THR A 50 8.34 1.54 -2.45
N GLU A 51 8.55 1.71 -3.76
CA GLU A 51 9.14 2.93 -4.32
C GLU A 51 8.29 4.17 -3.97
N LEU A 52 6.97 4.05 -4.09
CA LEU A 52 6.04 5.14 -3.76
C LEU A 52 6.07 5.51 -2.28
N ALA A 53 6.12 4.51 -1.39
CA ALA A 53 6.19 4.73 0.05
C ALA A 53 7.50 5.42 0.46
N GLU A 54 8.63 5.00 -0.11
CA GLU A 54 9.95 5.59 0.13
C GLU A 54 10.02 7.03 -0.37
N GLN A 55 9.62 7.29 -1.63
CA GLN A 55 9.66 8.62 -2.24
C GLN A 55 8.83 9.65 -1.47
N ARG A 56 7.75 9.21 -0.83
CA ARG A 56 6.78 10.10 -0.17
C ARG A 56 6.83 10.04 1.36
N GLY A 57 7.71 9.22 1.94
CA GLY A 57 7.80 9.02 3.38
C GLY A 57 6.49 8.50 3.99
N LEU A 58 5.83 7.56 3.31
CA LEU A 58 4.57 6.95 3.72
C LEU A 58 4.79 5.57 4.33
N MET A 59 3.87 5.12 5.16
CA MET A 59 3.89 3.76 5.68
C MET A 59 3.35 2.77 4.63
N LEU A 60 4.11 1.74 4.28
CA LEU A 60 3.63 0.66 3.44
C LEU A 60 2.85 -0.37 4.27
N VAL A 61 1.67 -0.76 3.80
CA VAL A 61 0.83 -1.81 4.37
C VAL A 61 0.47 -2.81 3.28
N ASP A 62 0.95 -4.04 3.41
CA ASP A 62 0.66 -5.14 2.49
C ASP A 62 -0.37 -6.10 3.11
N LEU A 63 -1.63 -6.02 2.67
CA LEU A 63 -2.70 -6.87 3.15
C LEU A 63 -2.68 -8.27 2.52
N ILE A 64 -2.00 -8.44 1.39
CA ILE A 64 -1.85 -9.74 0.74
C ILE A 64 -0.87 -10.59 1.56
N ALA A 65 0.30 -10.03 1.89
CA ALA A 65 1.28 -10.70 2.76
C ALA A 65 0.71 -11.00 4.16
N ALA A 66 -0.09 -10.08 4.71
CA ALA A 66 -0.71 -10.27 6.02
C ALA A 66 -1.73 -11.42 6.02
N ALA A 67 -2.45 -11.63 4.92
CA ALA A 67 -3.36 -12.77 4.77
C ALA A 67 -2.58 -14.10 4.64
N GLU A 68 -1.51 -14.14 3.84
CA GLU A 68 -0.64 -15.32 3.68
C GLU A 68 -0.02 -15.78 5.01
N GLY A 69 0.31 -14.85 5.91
CA GLY A 69 0.86 -15.14 7.23
C GLY A 69 -0.17 -15.52 8.31
N ALA A 70 -1.46 -15.29 8.07
CA ALA A 70 -2.55 -15.64 9.00
C ALA A 70 -3.05 -17.08 8.82
N GLU A 71 -2.71 -17.73 7.70
CA GLU A 71 -3.08 -19.10 7.36
C GLU A 71 -2.00 -20.14 7.76
N GLN A 72 -0.93 -19.71 8.44
CA GLN A 72 0.12 -20.55 9.03
C GLN A 72 -0.01 -20.64 10.54
#